data_AF-A0A386T8X2-F1
#
_entry.id   AF-A0A386T8X2-F1
#
_cell.length_a   1.000
_cell.length_b   1.000
_cell.length_c   1.000
_cell.angle_alpha   90.00
_cell.angle_beta   90.00
_cell.angle_gamma   90.00
#
_symmetry.space_group_name_H-M   'P 1'
#
loop_
_entity.id
_entity.type
_entity.pdbx_description
1 polymer ?
#
loop_
_entity_poly.entity_id
_entity_poly.type
_entity_poly.pdbx_seq_one_letter_code
_entity_poly.pdbx_strand_id
1 'polypeptide(L)'
;MDAIGATLRIFEPEVTTAGNMTRMVITVLGVVADMELKFIRDRQRAGNEAVKVKGVYEGRQKRVNDAEFRRLAAKGVAKAQIARDLGVSRMTVYRALESRDT
;
A
#
# COMPACT_ATOMS: atom_id res chain seq x y z
N MET A 1 28.47 0.63 -6.89
CA MET A 1 29.53 1.38 -7.58
C MET A 1 30.88 0.91 -7.08
N ASP A 2 31.26 1.17 -5.83
CA ASP A 2 32.55 0.71 -5.26
C ASP A 2 32.71 -0.83 -5.22
N ALA A 3 31.65 -1.57 -4.87
CA ALA A 3 31.70 -3.04 -4.77
C ALA A 3 31.96 -3.76 -6.12
N ILE A 4 31.76 -3.08 -7.25
CA ILE A 4 31.99 -3.61 -8.60
C ILE A 4 33.04 -2.80 -9.37
N GLY A 5 33.73 -1.86 -8.72
CA GLY A 5 34.75 -0.99 -9.33
C GLY A 5 34.23 0.03 -10.36
N ALA A 6 32.93 0.34 -10.36
CA ALA A 6 32.31 1.28 -11.30
C ALA A 6 32.30 2.72 -10.75
N THR A 7 32.50 3.71 -11.63
CA THR A 7 32.44 5.15 -11.30
C THR A 7 31.32 5.85 -12.08
N LEU A 8 30.67 6.82 -11.45
CA LEU A 8 29.65 7.70 -12.03
C LEU A 8 30.24 9.10 -12.16
N ARG A 9 30.09 9.71 -13.34
CA ARG A 9 30.36 11.13 -13.56
C ARG A 9 29.10 11.78 -14.12
N ILE A 10 28.62 12.79 -13.41
CA ILE A 10 27.56 13.70 -13.83
C ILE A 10 28.27 14.94 -14.35
N PHE A 11 27.89 15.41 -15.54
CA PHE A 11 28.52 16.59 -16.15
C PHE A 11 27.92 17.90 -15.62
N GLU A 12 26.62 17.92 -15.32
CA GLU A 12 25.94 19.10 -14.80
C GLU A 12 24.92 18.73 -13.71
N PRO A 13 25.12 19.19 -12.46
CA PRO A 13 26.38 19.74 -11.94
C PRO A 13 27.53 18.71 -12.03
N GLU A 14 28.78 19.18 -12.15
CA GLU A 14 29.92 18.27 -12.21
C GLU A 14 30.08 17.52 -10.88
N VAL A 15 29.76 16.23 -10.88
CA VAL A 15 29.87 15.34 -9.72
C VAL A 15 30.50 14.04 -10.17
N THR A 16 31.59 13.63 -9.53
CA THR A 16 32.21 12.33 -9.78
C THR A 16 32.25 11.49 -8.52
N THR A 17 31.97 10.20 -8.67
CA THR A 17 32.16 9.19 -7.63
C THR A 17 33.51 8.50 -7.79
N ALA A 18 34.53 9.19 -8.32
CA ALA A 18 35.91 8.73 -8.38
C ALA A 18 36.83 9.50 -7.41
N GLY A 19 37.80 8.79 -6.81
CA GLY A 19 38.83 9.39 -5.96
C GLY A 19 38.46 9.58 -4.48
N ASN A 20 39.27 10.36 -3.75
CA ASN A 20 39.19 10.47 -2.28
C ASN A 20 37.88 11.12 -1.79
N MET A 21 37.19 11.89 -2.63
CA MET A 21 35.94 12.58 -2.30
C MET A 21 34.68 11.72 -2.48
N THR A 22 34.79 10.56 -3.15
CA THR A 22 33.66 9.67 -3.47
C THR A 22 32.79 9.34 -2.27
N ARG A 23 33.44 8.91 -1.17
CA ARG A 23 32.73 8.47 0.03
C ARG A 23 31.91 9.59 0.64
N MET A 24 32.44 10.82 0.64
CA MET A 24 31.73 11.98 1.17
C MET A 24 30.51 12.33 0.30
N VAL A 25 30.69 12.39 -1.02
CA VAL A 25 29.62 12.69 -1.98
C VAL A 25 28.47 11.68 -1.89
N ILE A 26 28.80 10.39 -1.90
CA ILE A 26 27.80 9.31 -1.77
C ILE A 26 27.08 9.41 -0.42
N THR A 27 27.81 9.69 0.67
CA THR A 27 27.20 9.83 2.00
C THR A 27 26.20 10.98 2.04
N VAL A 28 26.57 12.15 1.52
CA VAL A 28 25.68 13.33 1.48
C VAL A 28 24.45 13.05 0.64
N LEU A 29 24.61 12.47 -0.56
CA LEU A 29 23.49 12.10 -1.43
C LEU A 29 22.57 11.07 -0.77
N GLY A 30 23.13 10.09 -0.05
CA GLY A 30 22.36 9.11 0.71
C GLY A 30 21.52 9.76 1.81
N VAL A 31 22.13 10.67 2.60
CA VAL A 31 21.42 11.42 3.65
C VAL A 31 20.29 12.27 3.06
N VAL A 32 20.55 12.99 1.96
CA VAL A 32 19.52 13.80 1.28
C VAL A 32 18.37 12.92 0.78
N ALA A 33 18.67 11.79 0.14
CA ALA A 33 17.65 10.86 -0.34
C ALA A 33 16.77 10.32 0.80
N ASP A 34 17.37 9.96 1.94
CA ASP A 34 16.63 9.50 3.13
C ASP A 34 15.74 10.61 3.72
N MET A 35 16.24 11.85 3.76
CA MET A 35 15.48 13.00 4.23
C MET A 35 14.27 13.30 3.34
N GLU A 36 14.45 13.31 2.02
CA GLU A 36 13.37 13.54 1.06
C GLU A 36 12.30 12.45 1.15
N LEU A 37 12.72 11.18 1.23
CA LEU A 37 11.80 10.06 1.38
C LEU A 37 10.98 10.15 2.67
N LYS A 38 11.62 10.53 3.78
CA LYS A 38 10.93 10.77 5.05
C LYS A 38 9.91 11.90 4.92
N PHE A 39 10.27 13.01 4.30
CA PHE A 39 9.38 14.14 4.10
C PHE A 39 8.15 13.78 3.26
N ILE A 40 8.32 13.05 2.16
CA ILE A 40 7.22 12.55 1.33
C ILE A 40 6.27 11.68 2.16
N ARG A 41 6.80 10.73 2.94
CA ARG A 41 6.00 9.84 3.79
C ARG A 41 5.26 10.59 4.88
N ASP A 42 5.89 11.58 5.50
CA ASP A 42 5.27 12.40 6.54
C ASP A 42 4.10 13.21 5.98
N ARG A 43 4.24 13.79 4.79
CA ARG A 43 3.15 14.49 4.10
C ARG A 43 2.02 13.55 3.71
N GLN A 44 2.34 12.37 3.18
CA GLN A 44 1.32 11.35 2.86
C GLN A 44 0.55 10.89 4.10
N ARG A 45 1.24 10.68 5.22
CA ARG A 45 0.61 10.32 6.49
C ARG A 45 -0.36 11.41 6.96
N ALA A 46 0.08 12.67 6.97
CA ALA A 46 -0.78 13.80 7.34
C ALA A 46 -2.01 13.92 6.42
N GLY A 47 -1.84 13.71 5.11
CA GLY A 47 -2.93 13.67 4.15
C GLY A 47 -3.91 12.52 4.42
N ASN A 48 -3.40 11.31 4.67
CA ASN A 48 -4.22 10.15 4.99
C ASN A 48 -4.99 10.33 6.32
N GLU A 49 -4.37 10.91 7.34
CA GLU A 49 -5.03 11.23 8.61
C GLU A 49 -6.16 12.24 8.41
N ALA A 50 -5.93 13.30 7.64
CA ALA A 50 -6.97 14.28 7.30
C ALA A 50 -8.16 13.64 6.54
N VAL A 51 -7.90 12.66 5.66
CA VAL A 51 -8.96 11.93 4.94
C VAL A 51 -9.68 10.92 5.84
N LYS A 52 -8.96 10.23 6.73
CA LYS A 52 -9.55 9.33 7.73
C LYS A 52 -10.48 10.07 8.69
N VAL A 53 -10.08 11.26 9.15
CA VAL A 53 -10.92 12.12 10.01
C VAL A 53 -12.19 12.54 9.28
N LYS A 54 -12.13 12.75 7.97
CA LYS A 54 -13.30 13.05 7.13
C LYS A 54 -14.18 11.83 6.83
N GLY A 55 -13.82 10.63 7.31
CA GLY A 55 -14.59 9.40 7.13
C GLY A 55 -14.63 8.86 5.70
N VAL A 56 -13.84 9.40 4.78
CA VAL A 56 -13.93 9.05 3.34
C VAL A 56 -13.28 7.70 3.02
N TYR A 57 -12.42 7.17 3.90
CA TYR A 57 -11.63 5.97 3.64
C TYR A 57 -11.97 4.81 4.60
N GLU A 58 -13.00 4.04 4.26
CA GLU A 58 -13.41 2.81 4.98
C GLU A 58 -12.70 1.54 4.48
N GLY A 59 -11.60 1.70 3.72
CA GLY A 59 -10.85 0.61 3.13
C GLY A 59 -11.43 0.15 1.79
N ARG A 60 -11.20 -1.13 1.45
CA ARG A 60 -11.63 -1.69 0.16
C ARG A 60 -13.16 -1.76 0.12
N GLN A 61 -13.77 -1.08 -0.84
CA GLN A 61 -15.21 -1.20 -1.10
C GLN A 61 -15.58 -2.67 -1.34
N LYS A 62 -16.58 -3.15 -0.58
CA LYS A 62 -17.12 -4.50 -0.76
C LYS A 62 -17.80 -4.58 -2.12
N ARG A 63 -17.48 -5.62 -2.91
CA ARG A 63 -18.09 -5.86 -4.22
C ARG A 63 -19.53 -6.36 -4.11
N VAL A 64 -19.89 -6.97 -2.99
CA VAL A 64 -21.20 -7.56 -2.74
C VAL A 64 -21.65 -7.16 -1.34
N ASN A 65 -22.94 -6.84 -1.19
CA ASN A 65 -23.54 -6.43 0.08
C ASN A 65 -23.76 -7.64 1.01
N ASP A 66 -23.39 -7.51 2.29
CA ASP A 66 -23.59 -8.51 3.35
C ASP A 66 -25.07 -8.91 3.52
N ALA A 67 -26.00 -8.01 3.22
CA ALA A 67 -27.44 -8.30 3.20
C ALA A 67 -27.80 -9.38 2.15
N GLU A 68 -27.11 -9.41 1.01
CA GLU A 68 -27.36 -10.38 -0.05
C GLU A 68 -26.94 -11.79 0.37
N PHE A 69 -25.76 -11.90 1.01
CA PHE A 69 -25.29 -13.15 1.58
C PHE A 69 -26.26 -13.71 2.62
N ARG A 70 -26.78 -12.84 3.52
CA ARG A 70 -27.78 -13.21 4.53
C ARG A 70 -29.10 -13.64 3.90
N ARG A 71 -29.57 -12.92 2.87
CA ARG A 71 -30.81 -13.24 2.15
C ARG A 71 -30.74 -14.63 1.51
N LEU A 72 -29.64 -14.96 0.84
CA LEU A 72 -29.48 -16.28 0.21
C LEU A 72 -29.29 -17.40 1.23
N ALA A 73 -28.56 -17.14 2.32
CA ALA A 73 -28.42 -18.10 3.41
C ALA A 73 -29.76 -18.38 4.10
N ALA A 74 -30.60 -17.36 4.31
CA ALA A 74 -31.95 -17.50 4.89
C ALA A 74 -32.90 -18.31 4.00
N LYS A 75 -32.68 -18.31 2.68
CA LYS A 75 -33.38 -19.17 1.71
C LYS A 75 -32.90 -20.62 1.72
N GLY A 76 -31.93 -20.98 2.58
CA GLY A 76 -31.38 -22.33 2.66
C GLY A 76 -30.34 -22.66 1.58
N VAL A 77 -29.86 -21.67 0.82
CA VAL A 77 -28.84 -21.90 -0.21
C VAL A 77 -27.51 -22.24 0.46
N ALA A 78 -26.86 -23.32 -0.01
CA ALA A 78 -25.57 -23.74 0.52
C ALA A 78 -24.50 -22.65 0.33
N LYS A 79 -23.67 -22.38 1.34
CA LYS A 79 -22.63 -21.33 1.32
C LYS A 79 -21.67 -21.43 0.13
N ALA A 80 -21.36 -22.66 -0.32
CA ALA A 80 -20.52 -22.90 -1.49
C ALA A 80 -21.21 -22.56 -2.83
N GLN A 81 -22.54 -22.64 -2.89
CA GLN A 81 -23.32 -22.19 -4.03
C GLN A 81 -23.38 -20.65 -4.05
N ILE A 82 -23.65 -20.02 -2.91
CA ILE A 82 -23.65 -18.55 -2.74
C ILE A 82 -22.32 -17.94 -3.22
N ALA A 83 -21.20 -18.54 -2.84
CA ALA A 83 -19.87 -18.10 -3.26
C ALA A 83 -19.70 -18.13 -4.80
N ARG A 84 -20.18 -19.20 -5.45
CA ARG A 84 -20.12 -19.36 -6.90
C ARG A 84 -21.02 -18.37 -7.62
N ASP A 85 -22.26 -18.22 -7.16
CA ASP A 85 -23.26 -17.34 -7.78
C ASP A 85 -22.85 -15.86 -7.70
N LEU A 86 -22.22 -15.46 -6.60
CA LEU A 86 -21.77 -14.08 -6.37
C LEU A 86 -20.32 -13.83 -6.80
N GLY A 87 -19.63 -14.85 -7.34
CA GLY A 87 -18.25 -14.73 -7.83
C GLY A 87 -17.24 -14.35 -6.74
N VAL A 88 -17.44 -14.81 -5.50
CA VAL A 88 -16.56 -14.55 -4.35
C VAL A 88 -15.98 -15.83 -3.76
N SER A 89 -14.94 -15.70 -2.94
CA SER A 89 -14.42 -16.86 -2.20
C SER A 89 -15.42 -17.34 -1.14
N ARG A 90 -15.38 -18.63 -0.80
CA ARG A 90 -16.16 -19.17 0.33
C ARG A 90 -15.88 -18.39 1.62
N MET A 91 -14.63 -17.97 1.85
CA MET A 91 -14.23 -17.21 3.03
C MET A 91 -14.94 -15.86 3.13
N THR A 92 -15.19 -15.18 2.00
CA THR A 92 -15.98 -13.94 1.96
C THR A 92 -17.41 -14.19 2.45
N VAL A 93 -18.04 -15.30 2.03
CA VAL A 93 -19.38 -15.69 2.49
C VAL A 93 -19.39 -15.96 3.99
N TYR A 94 -18.43 -16.72 4.51
CA TYR A 94 -18.35 -16.98 5.96
C TYR A 94 -18.17 -15.68 6.75
N ARG A 95 -17.25 -14.81 6.35
CA ARG A 95 -17.01 -13.53 7.02
C ARG A 95 -18.23 -12.62 7.02
N ALA A 96 -18.95 -12.54 5.90
CA ALA A 96 -20.17 -11.73 5.78
C ALA A 96 -21.34 -12.27 6.63
N LEU A 97 -21.36 -13.57 6.94
CA LEU A 97 -22.35 -14.19 7.81
C LEU A 97 -21.96 -14.15 9.30
N GLU A 98 -20.65 -14.07 9.61
CA GLU A 98 -20.12 -13.95 10.97
C GLU A 98 -20.08 -12.50 11.47
N SER A 99 -19.89 -11.53 10.58
CA SER A 99 -19.98 -10.12 10.92
C SER A 99 -21.42 -9.77 11.28
N ARG A 100 -21.73 -9.77 12.59
CA ARG A 100 -22.90 -9.05 13.12
C ARG A 100 -22.64 -7.59 12.83
N ASP A 101 -23.42 -6.99 11.93
CA ASP A 101 -23.35 -5.56 11.65
C ASP A 101 -23.29 -4.79 12.99
N THR A 102 -22.23 -4.02 13.19
CA THR A 102 -22.20 -2.89 14.13
C THR A 102 -22.47 -1.64 13.33
#